data_AF-A0A516H9K1-F1
#
_entry.id   AF-A0A516H9K1-F1
#
_cell.length_a   1.000
_cell.length_b   1.000
_cell.length_c   1.000
_cell.angle_alpha   90.00
_cell.angle_beta   90.00
_cell.angle_gamma   90.00
#
_symmetry.space_group_name_H-M   'P 1'
#
loop_
_entity.id
_entity.type
_entity.pdbx_description
1 polymer ?
#
loop_
_entity_poly.entity_id
_entity_poly.type
_entity_poly.pdbx_seq_one_letter_code
_entity_poly.pdbx_strand_id
1 'polypeptide(L)'
;MQDGIIVGIIFFSFAAVAFSFLYFAYRNKMALQETIRLAMEKGQNLSPESIEQILQSQAAPQKDFKRGILLVSLAVAIGLFGMLEGFDTTIIGLSLFPLALGAGYLLVWKFDQQAS
;
A
#
# COMPACT_ATOMS: atom_id res chain seq x y z
N MET A 1 -34.46 -6.26 -6.29
CA MET A 1 -33.89 -4.97 -6.78
C MET A 1 -32.83 -4.42 -5.83
N GLN A 2 -33.02 -4.46 -4.51
CA GLN A 2 -32.08 -3.92 -3.52
C GLN A 2 -30.72 -4.65 -3.51
N ASP A 3 -30.72 -5.98 -3.66
CA ASP A 3 -29.48 -6.79 -3.65
C ASP A 3 -28.53 -6.46 -4.81
N GLY A 4 -29.08 -6.16 -5.99
CA GLY A 4 -28.26 -5.79 -7.16
C GLY A 4 -27.55 -4.45 -6.99
N ILE A 5 -28.16 -3.51 -6.26
CA ILE A 5 -27.57 -2.20 -5.95
C ILE A 5 -26.42 -2.38 -4.94
N ILE A 6 -26.61 -3.21 -3.91
CA ILE A 6 -25.59 -3.48 -2.89
C ILE A 6 -24.35 -4.12 -3.52
N VAL A 7 -24.53 -5.14 -4.36
CA VAL A 7 -23.43 -5.80 -5.08
C VAL A 7 -22.71 -4.80 -6.01
N GLY A 8 -23.46 -3.95 -6.71
CA GLY A 8 -22.89 -2.90 -7.55
C GLY A 8 -22.02 -1.90 -6.79
N ILE A 9 -22.47 -1.44 -5.61
CA ILE A 9 -21.73 -0.50 -4.76
C ILE A 9 -20.43 -1.14 -4.25
N ILE A 10 -20.49 -2.40 -3.80
CA ILE A 10 -19.30 -3.12 -3.32
C ILE A 10 -18.28 -3.25 -4.45
N PHE A 11 -18.72 -3.69 -5.64
CA PHE A 11 -17.80 -3.86 -6.77
C PHE A 11 -17.17 -2.54 -7.21
N PHE A 12 -17.95 -1.46 -7.24
CA PHE A 12 -17.47 -0.14 -7.63
C PHE A 12 -16.51 0.45 -6.60
N SER A 13 -16.75 0.23 -5.30
CA SER A 13 -15.85 0.72 -4.25
C SER A 13 -14.48 0.04 -4.31
N PHE A 14 -14.44 -1.29 -4.50
CA PHE A 14 -13.19 -2.02 -4.73
C PHE A 14 -12.46 -1.53 -5.98
N ALA A 15 -13.18 -1.37 -7.10
CA ALA A 15 -12.61 -0.85 -8.33
C ALA A 15 -12.05 0.58 -8.15
N ALA A 16 -12.77 1.45 -7.45
CA ALA A 16 -12.34 2.83 -7.20
C ALA A 16 -11.08 2.90 -6.32
N VAL A 17 -10.99 2.07 -5.27
CA VAL A 17 -9.79 1.99 -4.42
C VAL A 17 -8.59 1.47 -5.21
N ALA A 18 -8.77 0.37 -5.96
CA ALA A 18 -7.71 -0.20 -6.80
C ALA A 18 -7.25 0.79 -7.88
N PHE A 19 -8.19 1.44 -8.56
CA PHE A 19 -7.90 2.45 -9.58
C PHE A 19 -7.16 3.65 -8.97
N SER A 20 -7.61 4.15 -7.82
CA SER A 20 -6.94 5.26 -7.14
C SER A 20 -5.50 4.89 -6.80
N PHE A 21 -5.27 3.71 -6.22
CA PHE A 21 -3.93 3.23 -5.91
C PHE A 21 -3.02 3.17 -7.15
N LEU A 22 -3.51 2.59 -8.24
CA LEU A 22 -2.79 2.51 -9.51
C LEU A 22 -2.52 3.89 -10.11
N TYR A 23 -3.50 4.78 -10.08
CA TYR A 23 -3.40 6.15 -10.59
C TYR A 23 -2.36 6.97 -9.83
N PHE A 24 -2.38 6.93 -8.49
CA PHE A 24 -1.39 7.63 -7.67
C PHE A 24 0.01 7.04 -7.84
N ALA A 25 0.13 5.71 -7.93
CA ALA A 25 1.41 5.06 -8.21
C ALA A 25 1.97 5.46 -9.58
N TYR A 26 1.13 5.51 -10.61
CA TYR A 26 1.50 5.97 -11.94
C TYR A 26 1.93 7.44 -11.94
N ARG A 27 1.14 8.34 -11.33
CA ARG A 27 1.48 9.76 -11.23
C ARG A 27 2.80 10.00 -10.51
N ASN A 28 3.08 9.26 -9.43
CA ASN A 28 4.32 9.40 -8.68
C ASN A 28 5.55 9.01 -9.51
N LYS A 29 5.44 7.96 -10.33
CA LYS A 29 6.51 7.55 -11.26
C LYS A 29 6.74 8.59 -12.36
N MET A 30 5.67 9.14 -12.93
CA MET A 30 5.76 10.18 -13.96
C MET A 30 6.39 11.47 -13.41
N ALA A 31 5.96 11.93 -12.23
CA ALA A 31 6.50 13.14 -11.60
C ALA A 31 8.00 13.01 -11.29
N LEU A 32 8.46 11.83 -10.88
CA LEU A 32 9.88 11.56 -10.65
C LEU A 32 10.68 11.65 -11.95
N GLN A 33 10.20 11.02 -13.02
CA GLN A 33 10.86 11.07 -14.34
C GLN A 33 10.93 12.49 -14.89
N GLU A 34 9.86 13.27 -14.72
CA GLU A 34 9.83 14.68 -15.10
C GLU A 34 10.85 15.51 -14.31
N THR A 35 10.97 15.27 -13.00
CA THR A 35 11.97 15.93 -12.15
C THR A 35 13.39 15.59 -12.57
N ILE A 36 13.68 14.32 -12.85
CA ILE A 36 15.00 13.87 -13.34
C ILE A 36 15.31 14.53 -14.69
N ARG A 37 14.33 14.57 -15.61
CA ARG A 37 14.49 15.21 -16.91
C ARG A 37 14.78 16.70 -16.78
N LEU A 38 14.03 17.41 -15.94
CA LEU A 38 14.24 18.84 -15.67
C LEU A 38 15.61 19.12 -15.04
N ALA A 39 16.09 18.24 -14.16
CA ALA A 39 17.42 18.35 -13.57
C ALA A 39 18.53 18.14 -14.62
N MET A 40 18.38 17.16 -15.52
CA MET A 40 19.30 16.95 -16.64
C MET A 40 19.31 18.13 -17.62
N GLU A 41 18.14 18.67 -17.98
CA GLU A 41 18.01 19.82 -18.90
C GLU A 41 18.64 21.10 -18.32
N LYS A 42 18.66 21.27 -16.99
CA LYS A 42 19.30 22.40 -16.30
C LYS A 42 20.82 22.26 -16.14
N GLY A 43 21.42 21.20 -16.70
CA GLY A 43 22.86 20.97 -16.63
C GLY A 43 23.37 20.56 -15.26
N GLN A 44 22.48 20.14 -14.34
CA GLN A 44 22.92 19.43 -13.15
C GLN A 44 23.46 18.07 -13.61
N ASN A 45 24.76 17.87 -13.44
CA ASN A 45 25.37 16.54 -13.53
C ASN A 45 24.84 15.72 -12.35
N LEU A 46 23.67 15.10 -12.52
CA LEU A 46 23.22 14.06 -11.63
C LEU A 46 24.25 12.94 -11.76
N SER A 47 25.14 12.82 -10.77
CA SER A 47 26.05 11.68 -10.71
C SER A 47 25.21 10.40 -10.70
N PRO A 48 25.71 9.30 -11.31
CA PRO A 48 25.01 8.01 -11.28
C PRO A 48 24.59 7.61 -9.85
N GLU A 49 25.43 7.91 -8.84
CA GLU A 49 25.13 7.71 -7.42
C GLU A 49 23.88 8.46 -6.92
N SER A 50 23.65 9.69 -7.38
CA SER A 50 22.48 10.47 -6.95
C SER A 50 21.18 9.89 -7.50
N ILE A 51 21.21 9.38 -8.73
CA ILE A 51 20.07 8.69 -9.36
C ILE A 51 19.80 7.36 -8.64
N GLU A 52 20.85 6.64 -8.28
CA GLU A 52 20.76 5.37 -7.57
C GLU A 52 20.18 5.56 -6.16
N GLN A 53 20.60 6.59 -5.43
CA GLN A 53 19.99 6.96 -4.14
C GLN A 53 18.50 7.33 -4.27
N ILE A 54 18.12 8.04 -5.32
CA ILE A 54 16.70 8.37 -5.58
C ILE A 54 15.88 7.10 -5.85
N LEU A 55 16.42 6.17 -6.64
CA LEU A 55 15.77 4.89 -6.91
C LEU A 55 15.66 4.02 -5.66
N GLN A 56 16.72 3.94 -4.85
CA GLN A 56 16.74 3.21 -3.57
C GLN A 56 15.75 3.81 -2.56
N SER A 57 15.61 5.14 -2.52
CA SER A 57 14.65 5.80 -1.62
C SER A 57 13.18 5.45 -1.91
N GLN A 58 12.85 5.05 -3.14
CA GLN A 58 11.50 4.58 -3.48
C GLN A 58 11.20 3.18 -2.97
N ALA A 59 12.23 2.35 -2.85
CA ALA A 59 12.17 0.99 -2.31
C ALA A 59 12.41 0.98 -0.78
N ALA A 60 12.20 2.11 -0.10
CA ALA A 60 12.54 2.24 1.31
C ALA A 60 11.79 1.20 2.18
N PRO A 61 12.49 0.28 2.86
CA PRO A 61 11.89 -0.76 3.70
C PRO A 61 10.98 -0.19 4.81
N GLN A 62 11.28 1.03 5.28
CA GLN A 62 10.42 1.74 6.25
C GLN A 62 8.98 1.97 5.75
N LYS A 63 8.77 2.11 4.44
CA LYS A 63 7.44 2.30 3.86
C LYS A 63 6.61 1.04 3.99
N ASP A 64 7.22 -0.12 3.77
CA ASP A 64 6.56 -1.42 3.90
C ASP A 64 6.31 -1.79 5.36
N PHE A 65 7.22 -1.44 6.27
CA PHE A 65 6.97 -1.55 7.71
C PHE A 65 5.73 -0.77 8.17
N LYS A 66 5.63 0.51 7.81
CA LYS A 66 4.48 1.35 8.18
C LYS A 66 3.18 0.80 7.60
N ARG A 67 3.20 0.34 6.35
CA ARG A 67 2.04 -0.31 5.70
C ARG A 67 1.64 -1.60 6.41
N GLY A 68 2.62 -2.43 6.76
CA GLY A 68 2.42 -3.66 7.51
C GLY A 68 1.72 -3.40 8.85
N ILE A 69 2.23 -2.45 9.63
CA ILE A 69 1.62 -2.06 10.92
C ILE A 69 0.18 -1.57 10.73
N LEU A 70 -0.06 -0.65 9.79
CA LEU A 70 -1.40 -0.09 9.56
C LEU A 70 -2.42 -1.18 9.21
N LEU A 71 -2.03 -2.15 8.39
CA LEU A 71 -2.89 -3.27 7.99
C LEU A 71 -3.15 -4.24 9.15
N VAL A 72 -2.14 -4.56 9.96
CA VAL A 72 -2.32 -5.37 11.16
C VAL A 72 -3.25 -4.66 12.15
N SER A 73 -3.06 -3.35 12.38
CA SER A 73 -3.93 -2.56 13.25
C SER A 73 -5.38 -2.52 12.74
N LEU A 74 -5.57 -2.38 11.42
CA LEU A 74 -6.90 -2.44 10.81
C LEU A 74 -7.55 -3.81 11.00
N ALA A 75 -6.80 -4.90 10.84
CA ALA A 75 -7.28 -6.24 11.09
C ALA A 75 -7.72 -6.42 12.55
N VAL A 76 -6.90 -5.99 13.51
CA VAL A 76 -7.24 -6.05 14.93
C VAL A 76 -8.53 -5.26 15.21
N ALA A 77 -8.68 -4.06 14.64
CA ALA A 77 -9.90 -3.27 14.80
C ALA A 77 -11.15 -3.99 14.27
N ILE A 78 -11.10 -4.55 13.05
CA ILE A 78 -12.22 -5.28 12.44
C ILE A 78 -12.54 -6.56 13.25
N GLY A 79 -11.52 -7.30 13.67
CA GLY A 79 -11.70 -8.52 14.46
C GLY A 79 -12.33 -8.26 15.83
N LEU A 80 -11.86 -7.22 16.53
CA LEU A 80 -12.46 -6.79 17.80
C LEU A 80 -13.90 -6.30 17.62
N PHE A 81 -14.19 -5.58 16.53
CA PHE A 81 -15.55 -5.17 16.21
C PHE A 81 -16.47 -6.39 16.02
N GLY A 82 -16.03 -7.41 15.29
CA GLY A 82 -16.80 -8.65 15.15
C GLY A 82 -17.00 -9.41 16.48
N MET A 83 -16.05 -9.33 17.42
CA MET A 83 -16.24 -9.87 18.77
C MET A 83 -17.29 -9.11 19.57
N LEU A 84 -17.33 -7.77 19.46
CA LEU A 84 -18.32 -6.93 20.13
C LEU A 84 -19.73 -7.10 19.55
N GLU A 85 -19.84 -7.36 18.25
CA GLU A 85 -21.08 -7.71 17.53
C GLU A 85 -21.47 -9.18 17.74
N GLY A 86 -21.34 -9.69 18.97
CA GLY A 86 -21.82 -11.03 19.33
C GLY A 86 -21.03 -12.18 18.71
N PHE A 87 -19.72 -11.99 18.50
CA PHE A 87 -18.84 -12.98 17.84
C PHE A 87 -19.26 -13.30 16.41
N ASP A 88 -19.61 -12.29 15.62
CA ASP A 88 -19.88 -12.46 14.19
C ASP A 88 -18.64 -12.99 13.47
N THR A 89 -18.68 -14.28 13.13
CA THR A 89 -17.60 -14.99 12.46
C THR A 89 -17.34 -14.48 11.04
N THR A 90 -18.30 -13.81 10.42
CA THR A 90 -18.15 -13.19 9.09
C THR A 90 -17.25 -11.97 9.20
N ILE A 91 -17.51 -11.08 10.17
CA ILE A 91 -16.72 -9.88 10.40
C ILE A 91 -15.32 -10.25 10.90
N ILE A 92 -15.24 -11.20 11.84
CA ILE A 92 -13.95 -11.73 12.32
C ILE A 92 -13.18 -12.36 11.15
N GLY A 93 -13.83 -13.15 10.30
CA GLY A 93 -13.23 -13.71 9.09
C GLY A 93 -12.73 -12.65 8.12
N LEU A 94 -13.47 -11.56 7.93
CA LEU A 94 -13.07 -10.44 7.06
C LEU A 94 -11.77 -9.77 7.52
N SER A 95 -11.52 -9.73 8.83
CA SER A 95 -10.26 -9.19 9.39
C SER A 95 -9.01 -9.97 9.00
N LEU A 96 -9.14 -11.25 8.60
CA LEU A 96 -8.00 -12.08 8.21
C LEU A 96 -7.32 -11.57 6.93
N PHE A 97 -8.07 -10.90 6.03
CA PHE A 97 -7.52 -10.31 4.81
C PHE A 97 -6.47 -9.23 5.09
N PRO A 98 -6.80 -8.13 5.81
CA PRO A 98 -5.79 -7.13 6.16
C PRO A 98 -4.71 -7.72 7.09
N LEU A 99 -5.03 -8.73 7.92
CA LEU A 99 -4.03 -9.37 8.77
C LEU A 99 -2.95 -10.07 7.94
N ALA A 100 -3.35 -10.87 6.95
CA ALA A 100 -2.45 -11.58 6.06
C ALA A 100 -1.61 -10.60 5.21
N LEU A 101 -2.23 -9.55 4.67
CA LEU A 101 -1.51 -8.50 3.93
C LEU A 101 -0.50 -7.78 4.82
N GLY A 102 -0.90 -7.40 6.04
CA GLY A 102 -0.03 -6.73 6.99
C GLY A 102 1.16 -7.60 7.39
N ALA A 103 0.91 -8.89 7.69
CA ALA A 103 1.96 -9.86 7.95
C ALA A 103 2.92 -10.01 6.75
N GLY A 104 2.40 -10.04 5.52
CA GLY A 104 3.21 -10.06 4.30
C GLY A 104 4.16 -8.86 4.19
N TYR A 105 3.65 -7.64 4.37
CA TYR A 105 4.48 -6.43 4.37
C TYR A 105 5.54 -6.43 5.47
N LEU A 106 5.22 -6.93 6.67
CA LEU A 106 6.17 -7.05 7.76
C LEU A 106 7.24 -8.12 7.49
N LEU A 107 6.87 -9.22 6.82
CA LEU A 107 7.82 -10.25 6.39
C LEU A 107 8.80 -9.71 5.34
N VAL A 108 8.30 -9.00 4.32
CA VAL A 108 9.14 -8.36 3.30
C VAL A 108 10.11 -7.38 3.96
N TRP A 109 9.61 -6.50 4.84
CA TRP A 109 10.44 -5.57 5.59
C TRP A 109 11.55 -6.27 6.39
N LYS A 110 11.22 -7.41 7.02
CA LYS A 110 12.20 -8.19 7.79
C LYS A 110 13.30 -8.76 6.89
N PHE A 111 12.97 -9.23 5.69
CA PHE A 111 13.96 -9.71 4.73
C PHE A 111 14.82 -8.59 4.16
N ASP A 112 14.22 -7.44 3.84
CA ASP A 112 14.98 -6.27 3.36
C ASP A 112 15.99 -5.77 4.39
N GLN A 113 15.65 -5.82 5.69
CA GLN A 113 16.55 -5.44 6.77
C GLN A 113 17.73 -6.42 6.95
N GLN A 114 17.58 -7.69 6.55
CA GLN A 114 18.67 -8.68 6.61
C GLN A 114 19.63 -8.60 5.42
N ALA A 115 19.18 -8.01 4.30
CA ALA A 115 19.97 -7.85 3.09
C ALA A 115 20.77 -6.54 3.03
N SER A 116 20.57 -5.64 4.01
CA SER A 116 21.26 -4.34 4.16
C SER A 116 22.36 -4.42 5.21
#